data_AF-A0A1G3L6J1-F1
#
_entry.id   AF-A0A1G3L6J1-F1
#
_cell.length_a   1.000
_cell.length_b   1.000
_cell.length_c   1.000
_cell.angle_alpha   90.00
_cell.angle_beta   90.00
_cell.angle_gamma   90.00
#
_symmetry.space_group_name_H-M   'P 1'
#
loop_
_entity.id
_entity.type
_entity.pdbx_description
1 polymer ?
#
loop_
_entity_poly.entity_id
_entity_poly.type
_entity_poly.pdbx_seq_one_letter_code
_entity_poly.pdbx_strand_id
1 'polypeptide(L)'
;MLQVYFLLVAANILAGLSLAGDYLKEKFPSAVLFLDLLQGNSFRGALGVSTFLIGFFGLFAVLKEDNIPILADLLPAFSALIQGTGLVLEFYQRKSTVQAGLVDQLDAVILKNKNIIGVLGIFLGLLHFFFPLVIFL
;
A
#
# COMPACT_ATOMS: atom_id res chain seq x y z
N MET A 1 -6.07 15.96 9.30
CA MET A 1 -5.44 16.90 8.31
C MET A 1 -5.66 16.43 6.87
N LEU A 2 -6.26 17.26 6.00
CA LEU A 2 -6.68 16.85 4.64
C LEU A 2 -5.53 16.33 3.75
N GLN A 3 -4.33 16.89 3.86
CA GLN A 3 -3.18 16.50 3.03
C GLN A 3 -2.70 15.08 3.33
N VAL A 4 -2.56 14.73 4.61
CA VAL A 4 -2.12 13.39 5.04
C VAL A 4 -3.18 12.36 4.69
N TYR A 5 -4.45 12.70 4.90
CA TYR A 5 -5.59 11.86 4.51
C TYR A 5 -5.56 11.51 3.01
N PHE A 6 -5.42 12.50 2.13
CA PHE A 6 -5.38 12.26 0.68
C PHE A 6 -4.16 11.44 0.26
N LEU A 7 -3.00 11.70 0.87
CA LEU A 7 -1.79 10.91 0.64
C LEU A 7 -1.99 9.45 1.04
N LEU A 8 -2.65 9.18 2.16
CA LEU A 8 -2.95 7.83 2.65
C LEU A 8 -3.84 7.06 1.65
N VAL A 9 -4.89 7.72 1.16
CA VAL A 9 -5.80 7.19 0.12
C VAL A 9 -5.03 6.89 -1.16
N ALA A 10 -4.31 7.88 -1.69
CA ALA A 10 -3.58 7.73 -2.95
C ALA A 10 -2.49 6.67 -2.84
N ALA A 11 -1.76 6.61 -1.73
CA ALA A 11 -0.72 5.61 -1.48
C ALA A 11 -1.31 4.19 -1.46
N ASN A 12 -2.43 3.98 -0.76
CA ASN A 12 -3.11 2.68 -0.75
C ASN A 12 -3.53 2.22 -2.15
N ILE A 13 -4.11 3.13 -2.94
CA ILE A 13 -4.56 2.79 -4.29
C ILE A 13 -3.37 2.49 -5.19
N LEU A 14 -2.38 3.38 -5.25
CA LEU A 14 -1.23 3.23 -6.15
C LEU A 14 -0.35 2.04 -5.76
N ALA A 15 -0.05 1.88 -4.47
CA ALA A 15 0.73 0.74 -4.00
C ALA A 15 -0.02 -0.57 -4.24
N GLY A 16 -1.33 -0.59 -4.00
CA GLY A 16 -2.15 -1.78 -4.21
C GLY A 16 -2.24 -2.18 -5.68
N LEU A 17 -2.37 -1.21 -6.58
CA LEU A 17 -2.32 -1.42 -8.02
C LEU A 17 -0.96 -1.97 -8.48
N SER A 18 0.14 -1.45 -7.95
CA SER A 18 1.48 -1.96 -8.26
C SER A 18 1.67 -3.41 -7.76
N LEU A 19 1.29 -3.65 -6.51
CA LEU A 19 1.51 -4.90 -5.77
C LEU A 19 0.62 -6.04 -6.30
N ALA A 20 -0.65 -5.75 -6.64
CA ALA A 20 -1.58 -6.69 -7.29
C ALA A 20 -1.52 -6.63 -8.84
N GLY A 21 -0.54 -5.93 -9.41
CA GLY A 21 -0.52 -5.62 -10.84
C GLY A 21 -0.54 -6.85 -11.75
N ASP A 22 0.12 -7.95 -11.36
CA ASP A 22 0.15 -9.19 -12.16
C ASP A 22 -1.27 -9.77 -12.32
N TYR A 23 -2.00 -9.85 -11.21
CA TYR A 23 -3.40 -10.29 -11.17
C TYR A 23 -4.35 -9.32 -11.91
N LEU A 24 -4.12 -8.01 -11.78
CA LEU A 24 -4.96 -7.00 -12.43
C LEU A 24 -4.76 -6.96 -13.95
N LYS A 25 -3.55 -7.23 -14.45
CA LYS A 25 -3.27 -7.32 -15.89
C LYS A 25 -4.05 -8.46 -16.54
N GLU A 26 -4.13 -9.61 -15.88
CA GLU A 26 -4.91 -10.76 -16.37
C GLU A 26 -6.39 -10.44 -16.48
N LYS A 27 -6.93 -9.65 -15.52
CA LYS A 27 -8.36 -9.28 -15.50
C LYS A 27 -8.72 -8.08 -16.36
N PHE A 28 -7.80 -7.13 -16.52
CA PHE A 28 -8.02 -5.87 -17.22
C PHE A 28 -6.94 -5.62 -18.27
N PRO A 29 -7.05 -6.25 -19.46
CA PRO A 29 -6.07 -6.08 -20.55
C PRO A 29 -5.88 -4.62 -20.99
N SER A 30 -6.91 -3.78 -20.86
CA SER A 30 -6.84 -2.35 -21.19
C SER A 30 -5.96 -1.53 -20.25
N ALA A 31 -5.68 -2.02 -19.04
CA ALA A 31 -4.89 -1.32 -18.03
C ALA A 31 -3.41 -1.72 -18.02
N VAL A 32 -2.99 -2.64 -18.90
CA VAL A 32 -1.64 -3.24 -18.88
C VAL A 32 -0.53 -2.19 -18.94
N LEU A 33 -0.62 -1.23 -19.86
CA LEU A 33 0.38 -0.16 -20.01
C LEU A 33 0.56 0.64 -18.72
N PHE A 34 -0.55 0.98 -18.05
CA PHE A 34 -0.51 1.73 -16.80
C PHE A 34 0.07 0.89 -15.66
N LEU A 35 -0.31 -0.38 -15.56
CA LEU A 35 0.21 -1.30 -14.55
C LEU A 35 1.71 -1.60 -14.76
N ASP A 36 2.18 -1.68 -16.00
CA ASP A 36 3.61 -1.82 -16.33
C ASP A 36 4.42 -0.62 -15.83
N LEU A 37 3.90 0.61 -15.98
CA LEU A 37 4.54 1.80 -15.44
C LEU A 37 4.66 1.75 -13.91
N LEU A 38 3.59 1.35 -13.22
CA LEU A 38 3.59 1.22 -11.76
C LEU A 38 4.50 0.10 -11.25
N GLN A 39 4.80 -0.89 -12.08
CA GLN A 39 5.68 -2.01 -11.76
C GLN A 39 7.13 -1.83 -12.22
N GLY A 40 7.46 -0.71 -12.87
CA GLY A 40 8.82 -0.38 -13.28
C GLY A 40 9.79 -0.40 -12.11
N ASN A 41 10.97 -1.01 -12.29
CA ASN A 41 11.84 -1.41 -11.17
C ASN A 41 12.19 -0.26 -10.21
N SER A 42 12.61 0.89 -10.74
CA SER A 42 12.94 2.07 -9.92
C SER A 42 11.71 2.77 -9.35
N PHE A 43 10.62 2.85 -10.13
CA PHE A 43 9.38 3.49 -9.69
C PHE A 43 8.72 2.71 -8.55
N ARG A 44 8.71 1.37 -8.64
CA ARG A 44 8.16 0.47 -7.63
C ARG A 44 8.87 0.60 -6.28
N GLY A 45 10.20 0.69 -6.29
CA GLY A 45 10.99 0.92 -5.07
C GLY A 45 10.69 2.28 -4.45
N ALA A 46 10.64 3.35 -5.26
CA ALA A 46 10.29 4.69 -4.79
C ALA A 46 8.87 4.73 -4.20
N LEU A 47 7.90 4.17 -4.92
CA LEU A 47 6.51 4.03 -4.46
C LEU A 47 6.43 3.24 -3.16
N GLY A 48 7.19 2.15 -3.02
CA GLY A 48 7.24 1.36 -1.79
C GLY A 48 7.75 2.15 -0.59
N VAL A 49 8.89 2.83 -0.71
CA VAL A 49 9.44 3.67 0.36
C VAL A 49 8.50 4.82 0.70
N SER A 50 7.97 5.53 -0.29
CA SER A 50 7.02 6.62 -0.07
C SER A 50 5.75 6.14 0.62
N THR A 51 5.17 5.03 0.19
CA THR A 51 3.95 4.44 0.78
C THR A 51 4.20 4.01 2.22
N PHE A 52 5.35 3.38 2.49
CA PHE A 52 5.74 3.00 3.85
C PHE A 52 5.84 4.24 4.77
N LEU A 53 6.54 5.29 4.32
CA LEU A 53 6.67 6.52 5.11
C LEU A 53 5.33 7.22 5.31
N ILE A 54 4.48 7.28 4.27
CA ILE A 54 3.13 7.84 4.37
C ILE A 54 2.30 7.07 5.40
N GLY A 55 2.33 5.74 5.38
CA GLY A 55 1.65 4.90 6.38
C GLY A 55 2.22 5.12 7.79
N PHE A 56 3.54 5.14 7.93
CA PHE A 56 4.23 5.36 9.21
C PHE A 56 3.88 6.71 9.84
N PHE A 57 3.99 7.80 9.07
CA PHE A 57 3.60 9.13 9.54
C PHE A 57 2.08 9.28 9.70
N GLY A 58 1.30 8.57 8.88
CA GLY A 58 -0.14 8.48 8.99
C GLY A 58 -0.59 7.98 10.36
N LEU A 59 0.10 6.99 10.94
CA LEU A 59 -0.19 6.51 12.30
C LEU A 59 -0.09 7.61 13.36
N PHE A 60 0.84 8.55 13.22
CA PHE A 60 0.98 9.67 14.18
C PHE A 60 -0.06 10.77 13.94
N ALA A 61 -0.49 10.96 12.69
CA ALA A 61 -1.52 11.95 12.36
C ALA A 61 -2.88 11.60 12.99
N VAL A 62 -3.17 10.31 13.15
CA VAL A 62 -4.37 9.79 13.82
C VAL A 62 -4.44 10.16 15.31
N LEU A 63 -3.29 10.26 15.99
CA LEU A 63 -3.22 10.45 17.44
C LEU A 63 -3.45 11.90 17.90
N LYS A 64 -3.62 12.86 16.97
CA LYS A 64 -3.66 14.30 17.28
C LYS A 64 -5.07 14.91 17.28
N GLU A 65 -6.10 14.18 16.83
CA GLU A 65 -7.47 14.71 16.78
C GLU A 65 -8.25 14.37 18.06
N ASP A 66 -8.32 15.34 18.98
CA ASP A 66 -8.91 15.27 20.33
C ASP A 66 -10.45 14.99 20.39
N ASN A 67 -11.11 14.73 19.26
CA ASN A 67 -12.55 14.40 19.21
C ASN A 67 -12.83 13.39 18.09
N ILE A 68 -12.69 12.10 18.43
CA ILE A 68 -13.03 10.86 17.72
C ILE A 68 -13.63 11.04 16.31
N PRO A 69 -12.82 10.75 15.27
CA PRO A 69 -12.87 9.45 14.58
C PRO A 69 -11.49 8.78 14.47
N ILE A 70 -10.88 8.52 15.63
CA ILE A 70 -9.48 8.07 15.85
C ILE A 70 -9.15 6.67 15.25
N LEU A 71 -10.13 5.93 14.74
CA LEU A 71 -9.89 4.59 14.16
C LEU A 71 -9.99 4.54 12.62
N ALA A 72 -10.58 5.56 11.99
CA ALA A 72 -10.88 5.51 10.55
C ALA A 72 -9.59 5.51 9.70
N ASP A 73 -8.67 6.42 10.01
CA ASP A 73 -7.39 6.55 9.28
C ASP A 73 -6.36 5.47 9.68
N LEU A 74 -6.60 4.74 10.77
CA LEU A 74 -5.69 3.71 11.26
C LEU A 74 -5.61 2.51 10.30
N LEU A 75 -6.76 2.08 9.76
CA LEU A 75 -6.83 0.98 8.80
C LEU A 75 -6.06 1.29 7.50
N PRO A 76 -6.30 2.42 6.81
CA PRO A 76 -5.51 2.78 5.64
C PRO A 76 -4.02 3.01 5.97
N ALA A 77 -3.68 3.51 7.16
CA ALA A 77 -2.27 3.70 7.55
C ALA A 77 -1.52 2.37 7.72
N PHE A 78 -2.11 1.40 8.43
CA PHE A 78 -1.56 0.05 8.52
C PHE A 78 -1.50 -0.64 7.17
N SER A 79 -2.54 -0.50 6.36
CA SER A 79 -2.58 -1.03 5.00
C SER A 79 -1.44 -0.45 4.13
N ALA A 80 -1.19 0.86 4.22
CA ALA A 80 -0.08 1.53 3.52
C ALA A 80 1.29 1.02 4.00
N LEU A 81 1.45 0.78 5.30
CA LEU A 81 2.67 0.18 5.86
C LEU A 81 2.94 -1.22 5.29
N ILE A 82 1.92 -2.08 5.27
CA ILE A 82 2.05 -3.46 4.77
C ILE A 82 2.35 -3.45 3.27
N GLN A 83 1.63 -2.65 2.48
CA GLN A 83 1.85 -2.54 1.04
C GLN A 83 3.21 -1.93 0.70
N GLY A 84 3.60 -0.85 1.39
CA GLY A 84 4.91 -0.23 1.23
C GLY A 84 6.05 -1.21 1.54
N THR A 85 5.91 -1.99 2.62
CA THR A 85 6.85 -3.06 2.97
C THR A 85 6.92 -4.11 1.87
N GLY A 86 5.78 -4.57 1.34
CA GLY A 86 5.74 -5.54 0.25
C GLY A 86 6.45 -5.05 -1.02
N LEU A 87 6.22 -3.79 -1.43
CA LEU A 87 6.89 -3.21 -2.58
C LEU A 87 8.41 -3.06 -2.39
N VAL A 88 8.85 -2.68 -1.17
CA VAL A 88 10.28 -2.61 -0.84
C VAL A 88 10.92 -3.99 -0.86
N LEU A 89 10.24 -5.03 -0.34
CA LEU A 89 10.72 -6.41 -0.38
C LEU A 89 10.85 -6.92 -1.82
N GLU A 90 9.85 -6.68 -2.68
CA GLU A 90 9.92 -7.03 -4.10
C GLU A 90 11.08 -6.32 -4.80
N PHE A 91 11.30 -5.04 -4.50
CA PHE A 91 12.44 -4.29 -5.05
C PHE A 91 13.78 -4.86 -4.57
N TYR A 92 13.88 -5.21 -3.28
CA TYR A 92 15.09 -5.77 -2.69
C TYR A 92 15.41 -7.15 -3.28
N GLN A 93 14.45 -8.06 -3.36
CA GLN A 93 14.65 -9.41 -3.92
C GLN A 93 15.08 -9.37 -5.40
N ARG A 94 14.62 -8.37 -6.16
CA ARG A 94 15.06 -8.19 -7.56
C ARG A 94 16.50 -7.71 -7.70
N LYS A 95 17.12 -7.18 -6.63
CA LYS A 95 18.47 -6.59 -6.65
C LYS A 95 19.49 -7.31 -5.78
N SER A 96 19.05 -8.03 -4.75
CA SER A 96 19.93 -8.68 -3.77
C SER A 96 19.93 -10.19 -3.97
N THR A 97 21.11 -10.79 -3.96
CA THR A 97 21.31 -12.24 -3.90
C THR A 97 21.48 -12.76 -2.48
N VAL A 98 21.42 -11.88 -1.47
CA VAL A 98 21.69 -12.22 -0.07
C VAL A 98 20.37 -12.57 0.63
N GLN A 99 20.30 -13.81 1.13
CA GLN A 99 19.21 -14.26 1.98
C GLN A 99 19.43 -13.77 3.42
N ALA A 100 18.42 -13.11 3.97
CA ALA A 100 18.37 -12.68 5.36
C ALA A 100 17.10 -13.26 5.98
N GLY A 101 17.21 -13.94 7.12
CA GLY A 101 16.08 -14.70 7.69
C GLY A 101 14.80 -13.88 7.94
N LEU A 102 14.92 -12.57 8.21
CA LEU A 102 13.77 -11.67 8.32
C LEU A 102 13.09 -11.40 6.97
N VAL A 103 13.86 -11.31 5.88
CA VAL A 103 13.33 -11.16 4.51
C VAL A 103 12.56 -12.42 4.11
N ASP A 104 13.06 -13.60 4.45
CA ASP A 104 12.39 -14.87 4.12
C ASP A 104 11.05 -15.03 4.85
N GLN A 105 10.97 -14.59 6.11
CA GLN A 105 9.72 -14.58 6.87
C GLN A 105 8.69 -13.60 6.28
N LEU A 106 9.12 -12.38 5.93
CA LEU A 106 8.24 -11.39 5.34
C LEU A 106 7.82 -11.77 3.92
N ASP A 107 8.66 -12.46 3.16
CA ASP A 107 8.32 -13.02 1.85
C ASP A 107 7.15 -14.02 1.96
N ALA A 108 7.29 -14.98 2.89
CA ALA A 108 6.30 -16.03 3.10
C ALA A 108 4.90 -15.50 3.49
N VAL A 109 4.83 -14.34 4.15
CA VAL A 109 3.58 -13.74 4.61
C VAL A 109 3.08 -12.66 3.65
N ILE A 110 3.92 -11.70 3.28
CA ILE A 110 3.53 -10.51 2.51
C ILE A 110 3.55 -10.81 1.01
N LEU A 111 4.68 -11.28 0.47
CA LEU A 111 4.82 -11.45 -0.98
C LEU A 111 3.99 -12.61 -1.51
N LYS A 112 3.90 -13.71 -0.75
CA LYS A 112 3.00 -14.83 -1.08
C LYS A 112 1.53 -14.39 -1.21
N ASN A 113 1.11 -13.40 -0.42
CA ASN A 113 -0.25 -12.88 -0.42
C ASN A 113 -0.38 -11.52 -1.13
N LYS A 114 0.61 -11.12 -1.94
CA LYS A 114 0.70 -9.78 -2.51
C LYS A 114 -0.55 -9.37 -3.28
N ASN A 115 -1.13 -10.26 -4.07
CA ASN A 115 -2.33 -9.93 -4.86
C ASN A 115 -3.52 -9.59 -3.95
N ILE A 116 -3.71 -10.36 -2.88
CA ILE A 116 -4.80 -10.14 -1.91
C ILE A 116 -4.55 -8.84 -1.14
N ILE A 117 -3.33 -8.64 -0.66
CA ILE A 117 -2.93 -7.42 0.06
C ILE A 117 -3.14 -6.18 -0.81
N GLY A 118 -2.73 -6.23 -2.08
CA GLY A 118 -2.88 -5.10 -3.00
C GLY A 118 -4.33 -4.80 -3.33
N VAL A 119 -5.17 -5.83 -3.56
CA VAL A 119 -6.61 -5.64 -3.81
C VAL A 119 -7.32 -5.08 -2.56
N LEU A 120 -7.02 -5.60 -1.37
CA LEU A 120 -7.54 -5.05 -0.12
C LEU A 120 -7.07 -3.61 0.09
N GLY A 121 -5.82 -3.30 -0.24
CA GLY A 121 -5.28 -1.95 -0.21
C GLY A 121 -6.05 -0.97 -1.09
N ILE A 122 -6.31 -1.35 -2.35
CA ILE A 122 -7.15 -0.57 -3.27
C ILE A 122 -8.54 -0.37 -2.69
N PHE A 123 -9.16 -1.45 -2.18
CA PHE A 123 -10.49 -1.39 -1.60
C PHE A 123 -10.56 -0.45 -0.39
N LEU A 124 -9.59 -0.54 0.53
CA LEU A 124 -9.50 0.35 1.68
C LEU A 124 -9.29 1.81 1.23
N GLY A 125 -8.42 2.06 0.25
CA GLY A 125 -8.21 3.40 -0.28
C GLY A 125 -9.49 3.98 -0.91
N LEU A 126 -10.20 3.21 -1.74
CA LEU A 126 -11.46 3.64 -2.37
C LEU A 126 -12.58 3.85 -1.35
N LEU A 127 -12.74 2.92 -0.41
CA LEU A 127 -13.76 3.01 0.63
C LEU A 127 -13.51 4.26 1.48
N HIS A 128 -12.26 4.48 1.87
CA HIS A 128 -11.89 5.66 2.65
C HIS A 128 -12.12 6.97 1.89
N PHE A 129 -11.86 6.97 0.57
CA PHE A 129 -12.08 8.12 -0.31
C PHE A 129 -13.56 8.49 -0.46
N PHE A 130 -14.43 7.52 -0.77
CA PHE A 130 -15.85 7.76 -0.99
C PHE A 130 -16.63 7.95 0.31
N PHE A 131 -16.17 7.30 1.37
CA PHE A 131 -16.85 7.25 2.64
C PHE A 131 -15.91 7.62 3.81
N PRO A 132 -15.37 8.85 3.85
CA PRO A 132 -14.49 9.28 4.93
C PRO A 132 -15.14 9.18 6.32
N LEU A 133 -16.48 9.21 6.38
CA LEU A 133 -17.27 9.22 7.61
C LEU A 133 -18.02 7.91 7.90
N VAL A 134 -18.03 6.92 6.97
CA VAL A 134 -18.85 5.70 7.16
C VAL A 134 -18.06 4.56 7.81
N ILE A 135 -16.73 4.65 7.88
CA ILE A 135 -15.93 3.56 8.47
C ILE A 135 -16.21 3.40 9.97
N PHE A 136 -16.79 4.41 10.64
CA PHE A 136 -17.30 4.26 12.00
C PHE A 136 -18.54 5.14 12.22
N LEU A 137 -19.72 4.55 11.99
CA LEU A 137 -20.97 4.91 12.64
C LEU A 137 -21.40 3.76 13.54
#